data_AF-A0A452XDG3-F1
#
_entry.id   AF-A0A452XDG3-F1
#
_cell.length_a   1.000
_cell.length_b   1.000
_cell.length_c   1.000
_cell.angle_alpha   90.00
_cell.angle_beta   90.00
_cell.angle_gamma   90.00
#
_symmetry.space_group_name_H-M   'P 1'
#
loop_
_entity.id
_entity.type
_entity.pdbx_description
1 polymer ?
#
loop_
_entity_poly.entity_id
_entity_poly.type
_entity_poly.pdbx_seq_one_letter_code
_entity_poly.pdbx_strand_id
1 'polypeptide(L)'
;SECKYVVWFPLNGLGNRMLAIASTFLYALLSGRVMLVNVPQEQEGLFCEPFPGTSWVLPDGFPEGNPMKLYAGAPESYVNMLKNNVIQYDTPASSLPAHVYLHLEQIGQRLSDNIFCDDDQRLLGKFGWMILKSDSYFAMGLFLTPMYDKELARMFPYKEAVFHHLGRYLLHPTNRVWGIVRRYYEAYLAGVDEKIGFQIRIFPERPVKFENMYDQLTRCIKEQRLLPELGKAEPAAN
;
A
#
# COMPACT_ATOMS: atom_id res chain seq x y z
N SER A 1 9.71 -3.81 -26.82
CA SER A 1 8.60 -4.75 -26.56
C SER A 1 7.30 -3.96 -26.59
N GLU A 2 6.17 -4.64 -26.83
CA GLU A 2 4.85 -3.99 -26.85
C GLU A 2 4.29 -3.72 -25.45
N CYS A 3 4.66 -4.51 -24.43
CA CYS A 3 4.18 -4.38 -23.05
C CYS A 3 5.32 -4.17 -22.04
N LYS A 4 4.98 -3.50 -20.92
CA LYS A 4 5.80 -3.36 -19.72
C LYS A 4 5.00 -3.76 -18.49
N TYR A 5 5.67 -4.36 -17.51
CA TYR A 5 5.02 -4.93 -16.33
C TYR A 5 5.67 -4.43 -15.04
N VAL A 6 4.87 -4.39 -13.97
CA VAL A 6 5.31 -4.31 -12.59
C VAL A 6 4.63 -5.43 -11.80
N VAL A 7 5.43 -6.27 -11.15
CA VAL A 7 4.97 -7.41 -10.36
C VAL A 7 5.18 -7.10 -8.89
N TRP A 8 4.08 -6.92 -8.15
CA TRP A 8 4.14 -6.67 -6.71
C TRP A 8 4.25 -7.97 -5.92
N PHE A 9 5.18 -8.01 -4.98
CA PHE A 9 5.36 -9.11 -4.03
C PHE A 9 4.93 -8.71 -2.61
N PRO A 10 4.21 -9.59 -1.90
CA PRO A 10 3.64 -9.29 -0.60
C PRO A 10 4.72 -9.22 0.48
N LEU A 11 4.53 -8.29 1.42
CA LEU A 11 5.39 -8.11 2.59
C LEU A 11 4.55 -7.65 3.80
N ASN A 12 4.93 -8.08 5.00
CA ASN A 12 4.29 -7.71 6.27
C ASN A 12 2.76 -7.97 6.30
N GLY A 13 2.00 -7.27 7.14
CA GLY A 13 0.58 -7.54 7.40
C GLY A 13 -0.39 -6.98 6.36
N LEU A 14 -1.67 -7.36 6.46
CA LEU A 14 -2.73 -7.01 5.50
C LEU A 14 -2.84 -5.50 5.22
N GLY A 15 -2.79 -4.65 6.25
CA GLY A 15 -2.87 -3.19 6.08
C GLY A 15 -1.72 -2.63 5.24
N ASN A 16 -0.48 -3.10 5.50
CA ASN A 16 0.70 -2.72 4.72
C ASN A 16 0.55 -3.15 3.26
N ARG A 17 0.06 -4.37 3.03
CA ARG A 17 -0.16 -4.91 1.69
C ARG A 17 -1.21 -4.11 0.91
N MET A 18 -2.33 -3.74 1.53
CA MET A 18 -3.36 -2.90 0.90
C MET A 18 -2.80 -1.53 0.46
N LEU A 19 -2.02 -0.89 1.32
CA LEU A 19 -1.37 0.40 1.03
C LEU A 19 -0.30 0.29 -0.08
N ALA A 20 0.50 -0.79 -0.04
CA ALA A 20 1.54 -1.05 -1.03
C ALA A 20 0.96 -1.41 -2.41
N ILE A 21 -0.14 -2.17 -2.47
CA ILE A 21 -0.88 -2.48 -3.70
C ILE A 21 -1.38 -1.18 -4.34
N ALA A 22 -2.04 -0.31 -3.58
CA ALA A 22 -2.53 0.97 -4.11
C ALA A 22 -1.39 1.86 -4.62
N SER A 23 -0.26 1.92 -3.90
CA SER A 23 0.94 2.66 -4.33
C SER A 23 1.57 2.07 -5.59
N THR A 24 1.59 0.74 -5.71
CA THR A 24 2.12 0.03 -6.89
C THR A 24 1.22 0.23 -8.11
N PHE A 25 -0.10 0.26 -7.91
CA PHE A 25 -1.04 0.56 -8.99
C PHE A 25 -0.88 2.00 -9.48
N LEU A 26 -0.72 2.97 -8.57
CA LEU A 26 -0.39 4.35 -8.97
C LEU A 26 0.91 4.40 -9.78
N TYR A 27 1.94 3.70 -9.33
CA TYR A 27 3.20 3.61 -10.07
C TYR A 27 3.01 3.00 -11.47
N ALA A 28 2.20 1.95 -11.58
CA ALA A 28 1.89 1.30 -12.84
C ALA A 28 1.19 2.27 -13.82
N LEU A 29 0.24 3.07 -13.34
CA LEU A 29 -0.43 4.11 -14.13
C LEU A 29 0.55 5.18 -14.64
N LEU A 30 1.41 5.71 -13.76
CA LEU A 30 2.37 6.76 -14.11
C LEU A 30 3.48 6.28 -15.06
N SER A 31 3.86 5.01 -14.98
CA SER A 31 4.94 4.42 -15.78
C SER A 31 4.46 3.63 -17.00
N GLY A 32 3.15 3.60 -17.26
CA GLY A 32 2.56 2.88 -18.39
C GLY A 32 2.79 1.38 -18.34
N ARG A 33 2.63 0.77 -17.16
CA ARG A 33 2.85 -0.67 -16.91
C ARG A 33 1.56 -1.39 -16.58
N VAL A 34 1.50 -2.66 -16.93
CA VAL A 34 0.50 -3.60 -16.41
C VAL A 34 0.94 -4.05 -15.01
N MET A 35 0.04 -4.01 -14.03
CA MET A 35 0.31 -4.48 -12.68
C MET A 35 -0.12 -5.95 -12.52
N LEU A 36 0.77 -6.76 -11.95
CA LEU A 36 0.48 -8.11 -11.48
C LEU A 36 0.74 -8.22 -9.98
N VAL A 37 -0.05 -9.02 -9.29
CA VAL A 37 -0.04 -9.17 -7.82
C VAL A 37 0.26 -10.62 -7.50
N ASN A 38 1.38 -10.86 -6.81
CA ASN A 38 1.60 -12.15 -6.17
C ASN A 38 0.71 -12.25 -4.92
N VAL A 39 -0.34 -13.07 -4.98
CA VAL A 39 -1.29 -13.25 -3.88
C VAL A 39 -0.81 -14.41 -3.01
N PRO A 40 -0.40 -14.17 -1.75
CA PRO A 40 -0.01 -15.24 -0.86
C PRO A 40 -1.26 -15.97 -0.35
N GLN A 41 -1.08 -17.24 0.04
CA GLN A 41 -2.17 -18.14 0.42
C GLN A 41 -3.10 -17.55 1.49
N GLU A 42 -2.57 -16.84 2.47
CA GLU A 42 -3.37 -16.21 3.53
C GLU A 42 -4.24 -15.02 3.07
N GLN A 43 -4.03 -14.52 1.85
CA GLN A 43 -4.86 -13.49 1.23
C GLN A 43 -5.79 -14.02 0.15
N GLU A 44 -5.71 -15.31 -0.17
CA GLU A 44 -6.63 -15.93 -1.12
C GLU A 44 -8.08 -15.75 -0.65
N GLY A 45 -8.93 -15.28 -1.56
CA GLY A 45 -10.33 -15.04 -1.28
C GLY A 45 -10.62 -13.83 -0.39
N LEU A 46 -9.67 -12.92 -0.14
CA LEU A 46 -9.96 -11.64 0.52
C LEU A 46 -10.57 -10.61 -0.43
N PHE A 47 -10.01 -10.48 -1.64
CA PHE A 47 -10.40 -9.47 -2.63
C PHE A 47 -10.89 -10.10 -3.94
N CYS A 48 -11.80 -9.41 -4.62
CA CYS A 48 -12.26 -9.72 -5.97
C CYS A 48 -11.26 -9.25 -7.04
N GLU A 49 -11.47 -9.68 -8.29
CA GLU A 49 -10.76 -9.12 -9.45
C GLU A 49 -11.17 -7.66 -9.68
N PRO A 50 -10.23 -6.70 -9.72
CA PRO A 50 -10.56 -5.28 -9.88
C PRO A 50 -10.67 -4.84 -11.35
N PHE A 51 -10.13 -5.63 -12.29
CA PHE A 51 -10.06 -5.27 -13.71
C PHE A 51 -11.07 -6.08 -14.53
N PRO A 52 -12.04 -5.45 -15.22
CA PRO A 52 -13.05 -6.16 -15.98
C PRO A 52 -12.46 -7.05 -17.08
N GLY A 53 -12.83 -8.33 -17.07
CA GLY A 53 -12.46 -9.30 -18.11
C GLY A 53 -11.01 -9.80 -18.05
N THR A 54 -10.25 -9.44 -17.01
CA THR A 54 -8.85 -9.88 -16.82
C THR A 54 -8.60 -10.32 -15.39
N SER A 55 -7.39 -10.83 -15.11
CA SER A 55 -6.92 -11.09 -13.77
C SER A 55 -5.67 -10.27 -13.47
N TRP A 56 -5.62 -9.68 -12.29
CA TRP A 56 -4.41 -9.03 -11.77
C TRP A 56 -3.47 -10.01 -11.07
N VAL A 57 -3.89 -11.26 -10.85
CA VAL A 57 -3.09 -12.25 -10.12
C VAL A 57 -1.93 -12.70 -10.98
N LEU A 58 -0.74 -12.75 -10.38
CA LEU A 58 0.46 -13.28 -11.03
C LEU A 58 0.24 -14.77 -11.36
N PRO A 59 0.39 -15.21 -12.62
CA PRO A 59 0.23 -16.61 -12.97
C PRO A 59 1.25 -17.52 -12.30
N ASP A 60 0.84 -18.77 -12.04
CA ASP A 60 1.74 -19.82 -11.58
C ASP A 60 2.89 -20.06 -12.57
N GLY A 61 4.06 -20.43 -12.04
CA GLY A 61 5.26 -20.69 -12.85
C GLY A 61 6.04 -19.43 -13.26
N PHE A 62 5.73 -18.26 -12.70
CA PHE A 62 6.55 -17.07 -12.90
C PHE A 62 8.01 -17.30 -12.43
N PRO A 63 9.03 -17.06 -13.28
CA PRO A 63 10.42 -17.47 -13.02
C PRO A 63 11.03 -16.91 -11.73
N GLU A 64 10.58 -15.75 -11.27
CA GLU A 64 11.10 -15.04 -10.10
C GLU A 64 10.24 -15.25 -8.84
N GLY A 65 9.56 -16.40 -8.76
CA GLY A 65 8.59 -16.72 -7.72
C GLY A 65 9.14 -16.97 -6.31
N ASN A 66 10.43 -16.73 -6.02
CA ASN A 66 10.97 -16.90 -4.66
C ASN A 66 11.20 -15.55 -3.95
N PRO A 67 10.27 -15.10 -3.08
CA PRO A 67 10.39 -13.83 -2.36
C PRO A 67 11.63 -13.71 -1.45
N MET A 68 12.27 -14.83 -1.10
CA MET A 68 13.50 -14.84 -0.28
C MET A 68 14.73 -14.35 -1.05
N LYS A 69 14.74 -14.46 -2.38
CA LYS A 69 15.83 -13.92 -3.22
C LYS A 69 15.73 -12.40 -3.40
N LEU A 70 14.58 -11.81 -3.07
CA LEU A 70 14.29 -10.39 -3.19
C LEU A 70 14.71 -9.63 -1.91
N TYR A 71 16.01 -9.44 -1.71
CA TYR A 71 16.59 -8.64 -0.61
C TYR A 71 17.41 -7.45 -1.14
N ALA A 72 17.67 -6.43 -0.32
CA ALA A 72 18.24 -5.16 -0.76
C ALA A 72 19.53 -5.27 -1.60
N GLY A 73 20.39 -6.24 -1.28
CA GLY A 73 21.66 -6.51 -1.96
C GLY A 73 21.60 -7.60 -3.04
N ALA A 74 20.41 -7.99 -3.50
CA ALA A 74 20.27 -8.93 -4.60
C ALA A 74 20.97 -8.37 -5.86
N PRO A 75 21.60 -9.19 -6.71
CA PRO A 75 22.23 -8.73 -7.96
C PRO A 75 21.29 -7.90 -8.85
N GLU A 76 20.01 -8.25 -8.86
CA GLU A 76 18.97 -7.63 -9.68
C GLU A 76 18.36 -6.37 -9.04
N SER A 77 18.75 -6.04 -7.79
CA SER A 77 18.31 -4.83 -7.09
C SER A 77 18.80 -3.59 -7.83
N TYR A 78 17.89 -2.66 -8.15
CA TYR A 78 18.21 -1.43 -8.87
C TYR A 78 19.39 -0.66 -8.26
N VAL A 79 19.32 -0.42 -6.95
CA VAL A 79 20.37 0.29 -6.19
C VAL A 79 21.68 -0.49 -6.21
N ASN A 80 21.62 -1.83 -6.16
CA ASN A 80 22.81 -2.67 -6.20
C ASN A 80 23.46 -2.69 -7.60
N MET A 81 22.65 -2.72 -8.66
CA MET A 81 23.14 -2.63 -10.04
C MET A 81 23.84 -1.29 -10.31
N LEU A 82 23.28 -0.18 -9.81
CA LEU A 82 23.94 1.13 -9.87
C LEU A 82 25.28 1.13 -9.12
N LYS A 83 25.29 0.66 -7.87
CA LYS A 83 26.51 0.61 -7.04
C LYS A 83 27.64 -0.21 -7.67
N ASN A 84 27.30 -1.29 -8.38
CA ASN A 84 28.26 -2.18 -9.04
C ASN A 84 28.49 -1.84 -10.52
N ASN A 85 27.99 -0.70 -11.02
CA ASN A 85 28.10 -0.26 -12.41
C ASN A 85 27.58 -1.27 -13.45
N VAL A 86 26.64 -2.13 -13.07
CA VAL A 86 25.94 -3.03 -13.99
C VAL A 86 25.03 -2.23 -14.92
N ILE A 87 24.44 -1.15 -14.39
CA ILE A 87 23.68 -0.16 -15.15
C ILE A 87 24.12 1.25 -14.76
N GLN A 88 23.91 2.19 -15.68
CA GLN A 88 24.16 3.62 -15.54
C GLN A 88 22.99 4.39 -16.18
N TYR A 89 22.82 5.68 -15.87
CA TYR A 89 21.68 6.48 -16.36
C TYR A 89 21.58 6.53 -17.90
N ASP A 90 22.72 6.52 -18.58
CA ASP A 90 22.85 6.53 -20.04
C ASP A 90 22.76 5.12 -20.68
N THR A 91 22.69 4.05 -19.88
CA THR A 91 22.64 2.66 -20.40
C THR A 91 21.46 2.51 -21.37
N PRO A 92 21.71 2.04 -22.61
CA PRO A 92 20.66 1.89 -23.61
C PRO A 92 19.77 0.71 -23.26
N ALA A 93 18.49 0.78 -23.66
CA ALA A 93 17.51 -0.26 -23.31
C ALA A 93 17.90 -1.66 -23.81
N SER A 94 18.67 -1.77 -24.90
CA SER A 94 19.18 -3.03 -25.46
C SER A 94 20.24 -3.71 -24.60
N SER A 95 20.88 -2.97 -23.69
CA SER A 95 21.95 -3.47 -22.82
C SER A 95 21.48 -3.70 -21.39
N LEU A 96 20.20 -3.42 -21.09
CA LEU A 96 19.65 -3.64 -19.77
C LEU A 96 19.36 -5.14 -19.53
N PRO A 97 19.50 -5.60 -18.28
CA PRO A 97 18.99 -6.91 -17.88
C PRO A 97 17.49 -7.08 -18.20
N ALA A 98 17.06 -8.33 -18.31
CA ALA A 98 15.67 -8.65 -18.66
C ALA A 98 14.64 -8.09 -17.67
N HIS A 99 15.03 -7.96 -16.40
CA HIS A 99 14.20 -7.38 -15.35
C HIS A 99 15.03 -6.59 -14.33
N VAL A 100 14.34 -5.78 -13.53
CA VAL A 100 14.91 -5.06 -12.38
C VAL A 100 14.09 -5.36 -11.13
N TYR A 101 14.77 -5.48 -10.00
CA TYR A 101 14.14 -5.55 -8.69
C TYR A 101 14.20 -4.20 -7.98
N LEU A 102 13.02 -3.65 -7.66
CA LEU A 102 12.86 -2.44 -6.87
C LEU A 102 12.49 -2.81 -5.42
N HIS A 103 13.46 -2.67 -4.53
CA HIS A 103 13.32 -2.96 -3.11
C HIS A 103 12.86 -1.73 -2.33
N LEU A 104 11.60 -1.72 -1.89
CA LEU A 104 10.93 -0.59 -1.21
C LEU A 104 10.41 -0.98 0.19
N GLU A 105 11.11 -1.87 0.88
CA GLU A 105 10.81 -2.24 2.26
C GLU A 105 11.25 -1.12 3.22
N GLN A 106 10.37 -0.76 4.16
CA GLN A 106 10.62 0.25 5.19
C GLN A 106 11.10 1.59 4.60
N ILE A 107 10.41 2.06 3.56
CA ILE A 107 10.85 3.21 2.75
C ILE A 107 11.05 4.49 3.54
N GLY A 108 10.32 4.68 4.66
CA GLY A 108 10.50 5.82 5.56
C GLY A 108 11.90 5.90 6.19
N GLN A 109 12.65 4.79 6.21
CA GLN A 109 14.05 4.73 6.63
C GLN A 109 15.04 4.88 5.47
N ARG A 110 14.55 4.90 4.21
CA ARG A 110 15.36 4.77 2.98
C ARG A 110 15.01 5.78 1.88
N LEU A 111 14.33 6.87 2.23
CA LEU A 111 14.10 8.01 1.31
C LEU A 111 15.40 8.64 0.76
N SER A 112 16.56 8.24 1.28
CA SER A 112 17.89 8.60 0.81
C SER A 112 18.38 7.85 -0.43
N ASP A 113 17.70 6.79 -0.88
CA ASP A 113 18.23 5.90 -1.93
C ASP A 113 18.01 6.42 -3.37
N ASN A 114 17.65 7.70 -3.55
CA ASN A 114 17.45 8.43 -4.83
C ASN A 114 16.48 7.82 -5.85
N ILE A 115 15.85 6.69 -5.55
CA ILE A 115 14.91 5.99 -6.45
C ILE A 115 13.70 6.81 -6.91
N PHE A 116 13.36 7.93 -6.27
CA PHE A 116 12.26 8.83 -6.66
C PHE A 116 12.74 10.09 -7.39
N CYS A 117 13.95 10.07 -7.97
CA CYS A 117 14.44 11.13 -8.84
C CYS A 117 14.11 10.85 -10.31
N ASP A 118 14.03 11.90 -11.10
CA ASP A 118 13.66 11.82 -12.52
C ASP A 118 14.61 10.95 -13.35
N ASP A 119 15.91 11.00 -13.09
CA ASP A 119 16.91 10.19 -13.81
C ASP A 119 16.76 8.70 -13.53
N ASP A 120 16.53 8.35 -12.26
CA ASP A 120 16.25 6.99 -11.85
C ASP A 120 14.95 6.48 -12.47
N GLN A 121 13.90 7.29 -12.47
CA GLN A 121 12.61 6.94 -13.05
C GLN A 121 12.69 6.79 -14.58
N ARG A 122 13.49 7.62 -15.26
CA ARG A 122 13.79 7.44 -16.70
C ARG A 122 14.52 6.13 -16.98
N LEU A 123 15.52 5.77 -16.17
CA LEU A 123 16.25 4.50 -16.31
C LEU A 123 15.35 3.29 -16.02
N LEU A 124 14.62 3.31 -14.90
CA LEU A 124 13.62 2.31 -14.53
C LEU A 124 12.56 2.14 -15.61
N GLY A 125 12.15 3.23 -16.26
CA GLY A 125 11.21 3.25 -17.36
C GLY A 125 11.67 2.45 -18.60
N LYS A 126 12.97 2.18 -18.76
CA LYS A 126 13.52 1.39 -19.88
C LYS A 126 13.33 -0.12 -19.69
N PHE A 127 13.17 -0.62 -18.45
CA PHE A 127 12.99 -2.04 -18.17
C PHE A 127 11.61 -2.54 -18.59
N GLY A 128 11.54 -3.66 -19.31
CA GLY A 128 10.29 -4.33 -19.66
C GLY A 128 9.59 -4.94 -18.45
N TRP A 129 10.36 -5.61 -17.59
CA TRP A 129 9.86 -6.27 -16.38
C TRP A 129 10.44 -5.62 -15.12
N MET A 130 9.55 -5.32 -14.18
CA MET A 130 9.93 -4.83 -12.85
C MET A 130 9.32 -5.73 -11.79
N ILE A 131 10.12 -6.11 -10.81
CA ILE A 131 9.67 -6.77 -9.59
C ILE A 131 9.73 -5.72 -8.48
N LEU A 132 8.65 -5.57 -7.74
CA LEU A 132 8.54 -4.57 -6.68
C LEU A 132 8.13 -5.27 -5.38
N LYS A 133 8.92 -5.07 -4.32
CA LYS A 133 8.61 -5.57 -2.97
C LYS A 133 8.54 -4.41 -2.01
N SER A 134 7.38 -4.21 -1.37
CA SER A 134 7.14 -3.10 -0.45
C SER A 134 6.12 -3.44 0.61
N ASP A 135 6.28 -2.86 1.78
CA ASP A 135 5.34 -2.84 2.90
C ASP A 135 4.81 -1.43 3.23
N SER A 136 5.13 -0.45 2.38
CA SER A 136 4.98 0.97 2.70
C SER A 136 3.98 1.66 1.75
N TYR A 137 3.32 2.71 2.22
CA TYR A 137 2.53 3.61 1.37
C TYR A 137 3.46 4.60 0.64
N PHE A 138 4.13 4.12 -0.41
CA PHE A 138 5.15 4.89 -1.13
C PHE A 138 4.58 5.84 -2.19
N ALA A 139 3.26 5.94 -2.34
CA ALA A 139 2.63 6.93 -3.21
C ALA A 139 3.14 8.35 -2.95
N MET A 140 3.43 8.69 -1.69
CA MET A 140 4.03 9.97 -1.31
C MET A 140 5.38 10.23 -1.99
N GLY A 141 6.21 9.20 -2.18
CA GLY A 141 7.48 9.32 -2.90
C GLY A 141 7.28 9.70 -4.37
N LEU A 142 6.19 9.25 -5.00
CA LEU A 142 5.86 9.59 -6.38
C LEU A 142 5.47 11.07 -6.54
N PHE A 143 4.84 11.66 -5.52
CA PHE A 143 4.55 13.11 -5.46
C PHE A 143 5.79 13.97 -5.21
N LEU A 144 6.92 13.35 -4.86
CA LEU A 144 8.21 14.04 -4.74
C LEU A 144 9.07 13.89 -6.01
N THR A 145 8.56 13.20 -7.04
CA THR A 145 9.25 13.02 -8.33
C THR A 145 8.72 14.03 -9.36
N PRO A 146 9.50 15.08 -9.70
CA PRO A 146 9.03 16.18 -10.55
C PRO A 146 8.42 15.76 -11.89
N MET A 147 8.96 14.72 -12.55
CA MET A 147 8.42 14.27 -13.83
C MET A 147 6.97 13.77 -13.76
N TYR A 148 6.48 13.38 -12.58
CA TYR A 148 5.10 12.93 -12.37
C TYR A 148 4.14 14.05 -11.95
N ASP A 149 4.63 15.24 -11.61
CA ASP A 149 3.84 16.33 -11.02
C ASP A 149 2.60 16.68 -11.85
N LYS A 150 2.78 16.86 -13.16
CA LYS A 150 1.69 17.27 -14.05
C LYS A 150 0.59 16.20 -14.12
N GLU A 151 0.97 14.94 -14.20
CA GLU A 151 0.01 13.84 -14.32
C GLU A 151 -0.67 13.56 -12.99
N LEU A 152 0.06 13.60 -11.88
CA LEU A 152 -0.50 13.48 -10.54
C LEU A 152 -1.48 14.62 -10.20
N ALA A 153 -1.15 15.86 -10.56
CA ALA A 153 -2.06 17.00 -10.38
C ALA A 153 -3.34 16.86 -11.22
N ARG A 154 -3.25 16.23 -12.40
CA ARG A 154 -4.40 15.93 -13.27
C ARG A 154 -5.28 14.82 -12.69
N MET A 155 -4.67 13.74 -12.20
CA MET A 155 -5.39 12.58 -11.65
C MET A 155 -6.00 12.87 -10.28
N PHE A 156 -5.31 13.65 -9.44
CA PHE A 156 -5.69 13.90 -8.05
C PHE A 156 -5.60 15.40 -7.73
N PRO A 157 -6.67 16.17 -7.97
CA PRO A 157 -6.75 17.57 -7.55
C PRO A 157 -6.56 17.75 -6.03
N TYR A 158 -6.98 16.74 -5.26
CA TYR A 158 -6.78 16.63 -3.81
C TYR A 158 -5.76 15.51 -3.54
N LYS A 159 -4.54 15.87 -3.14
CA LYS A 159 -3.42 14.92 -2.97
C LYS A 159 -3.72 13.87 -1.89
N GLU A 160 -4.50 14.25 -0.89
CA GLU A 160 -4.97 13.40 0.21
C GLU A 160 -5.96 12.32 -0.24
N ALA A 161 -6.56 12.44 -1.42
CA ALA A 161 -7.59 11.51 -1.90
C ALA A 161 -7.05 10.29 -2.66
N VAL A 162 -5.74 10.17 -2.83
CA VAL A 162 -5.10 9.11 -3.65
C VAL A 162 -5.52 7.72 -3.20
N PHE A 163 -5.29 7.36 -1.93
CA PHE A 163 -5.70 6.04 -1.41
C PHE A 163 -7.22 5.90 -1.35
N HIS A 164 -7.95 6.99 -1.09
CA HIS A 164 -9.41 6.96 -1.09
C HIS A 164 -9.96 6.49 -2.44
N HIS A 165 -9.46 7.03 -3.55
CA HIS A 165 -9.90 6.64 -4.88
C HIS A 165 -9.35 5.27 -5.30
N LEU A 166 -8.04 5.06 -5.19
CA LEU A 166 -7.40 3.82 -5.67
C LEU A 166 -7.78 2.62 -4.82
N GLY A 167 -7.88 2.78 -3.50
CA GLY A 167 -8.31 1.73 -2.59
C GLY A 167 -9.75 1.29 -2.88
N ARG A 168 -10.68 2.22 -3.10
CA ARG A 168 -12.08 1.90 -3.45
C ARG A 168 -12.23 1.27 -4.82
N TYR A 169 -11.30 1.52 -5.75
CA TYR A 169 -11.28 0.93 -7.07
C TYR A 169 -10.70 -0.49 -7.08
N LEU A 170 -9.66 -0.74 -6.27
CA LEU A 170 -8.94 -2.03 -6.28
C LEU A 170 -9.50 -3.03 -5.27
N LEU A 171 -9.89 -2.58 -4.08
CA LEU A 171 -10.02 -3.45 -2.90
C LEU A 171 -11.49 -3.77 -2.61
N HIS A 172 -12.09 -4.58 -3.46
CA HIS A 172 -13.44 -5.08 -3.27
C HIS A 172 -13.42 -6.38 -2.47
N PRO A 173 -14.09 -6.46 -1.30
CA PRO A 173 -14.13 -7.68 -0.50
C PRO A 173 -14.90 -8.77 -1.25
N THR A 174 -14.46 -10.02 -1.14
CA THR A 174 -15.24 -11.16 -1.64
C THR A 174 -16.56 -11.33 -0.89
N ASN A 175 -17.48 -12.11 -1.45
CA ASN A 175 -18.77 -12.41 -0.82
C ASN A 175 -18.63 -12.95 0.62
N ARG A 176 -17.57 -13.73 0.90
CA ARG A 176 -17.30 -14.25 2.24
C ARG A 176 -17.00 -13.11 3.23
N VAL A 177 -16.08 -12.22 2.87
CA VAL A 177 -15.69 -11.07 3.69
C VAL A 177 -16.85 -10.08 3.80
N TRP A 178 -17.51 -9.77 2.69
CA TRP A 178 -18.65 -8.88 2.63
C TRP A 178 -19.82 -9.37 3.48
N GLY A 179 -20.07 -10.68 3.50
CA GLY A 179 -21.10 -11.27 4.36
C GLY A 179 -20.84 -11.04 5.85
N ILE A 180 -19.59 -11.02 6.30
CA ILE A 180 -19.23 -10.69 7.70
C ILE A 180 -19.54 -9.21 7.98
N VAL A 181 -19.06 -8.31 7.11
CA VAL A 181 -19.27 -6.86 7.24
C VAL A 181 -20.77 -6.53 7.28
N ARG A 182 -21.54 -7.05 6.33
CA ARG A 182 -22.98 -6.78 6.20
C ARG A 182 -23.74 -7.25 7.43
N ARG A 183 -23.54 -8.49 7.88
CA ARG A 183 -24.27 -9.03 9.04
C ARG A 183 -23.99 -8.24 10.32
N TYR A 184 -22.73 -7.85 10.55
CA TYR A 184 -22.37 -7.06 11.72
C TYR A 184 -23.01 -5.67 11.65
N TYR A 185 -22.95 -5.02 10.49
CA TYR A 185 -23.56 -3.70 10.28
C TYR A 185 -25.08 -3.73 10.50
N GLU A 186 -25.78 -4.67 9.86
CA GLU A 186 -27.23 -4.81 9.96
C GLU A 186 -27.69 -5.10 11.40
N ALA A 187 -26.98 -5.99 12.11
CA ALA A 187 -27.37 -6.40 13.46
C ALA A 187 -27.10 -5.33 14.53
N TYR A 188 -26.04 -4.52 14.39
CA TYR A 188 -25.55 -3.68 15.48
C TYR A 188 -25.43 -2.18 15.16
N LEU A 189 -25.35 -1.80 13.88
CA LEU A 189 -24.96 -0.43 13.47
C LEU A 189 -25.96 0.28 12.56
N ALA A 190 -26.89 -0.46 11.93
CA ALA A 190 -27.83 0.10 10.97
C ALA A 190 -28.88 1.03 11.63
N GLY A 191 -29.35 0.67 12.83
CA GLY A 191 -30.44 1.36 13.52
C GLY A 191 -30.04 2.53 14.43
N VAL A 192 -28.78 3.00 14.39
CA VAL A 192 -28.29 4.10 15.23
C VAL A 192 -28.02 5.36 14.40
N ASP A 193 -28.31 6.53 14.96
CA ASP A 193 -28.20 7.82 14.29
C ASP A 193 -26.75 8.16 13.93
N GLU A 194 -25.82 7.96 14.87
CA GLU A 194 -24.40 8.24 14.72
C GLU A 194 -23.55 7.01 15.05
N LYS A 195 -22.44 6.85 14.34
CA LYS A 195 -21.52 5.71 14.48
C LYS A 195 -20.10 6.22 14.69
N ILE A 196 -19.47 5.78 15.77
CA ILE A 196 -18.10 6.17 16.12
C ILE A 196 -17.23 4.94 16.16
N GLY A 197 -16.18 4.93 15.33
CA GLY A 197 -15.24 3.83 15.24
C GLY A 197 -13.96 4.13 16.01
N PHE A 198 -13.62 3.29 16.98
CA PHE A 198 -12.33 3.34 17.66
C PHE A 198 -11.43 2.21 17.17
N GLN A 199 -10.40 2.55 16.41
CA GLN A 199 -9.37 1.60 16.00
C GLN A 199 -8.23 1.67 17.02
N ILE A 200 -8.09 0.61 17.84
CA ILE A 200 -7.10 0.54 18.91
C ILE A 200 -6.02 -0.46 18.51
N ARG A 201 -4.76 -0.02 18.47
CA ARG A 201 -3.59 -0.86 18.21
C ARG A 201 -2.52 -0.60 19.26
N ILE A 202 -2.16 -1.64 20.00
CA ILE A 202 -1.00 -1.62 20.90
C ILE A 202 0.13 -2.41 20.23
N PHE A 203 1.31 -1.79 20.13
CA PHE A 203 2.50 -2.45 19.61
C PHE A 203 3.16 -3.29 20.71
N PRO A 204 3.38 -4.60 20.51
CA PRO A 204 4.01 -5.47 21.52
C PRO A 204 5.38 -4.98 21.97
N GLU A 205 6.13 -4.32 21.08
CA GLU A 205 7.47 -3.79 21.33
C GLU A 205 7.45 -2.52 22.19
N ARG A 206 6.29 -1.86 22.31
CA ARG A 206 6.06 -0.68 23.15
C ARG A 206 4.75 -0.85 23.90
N PRO A 207 4.70 -1.76 24.89
CA PRO A 207 3.48 -2.05 25.60
C PRO A 207 3.01 -0.81 26.38
N VAL A 208 1.71 -0.54 26.33
CA VAL A 208 1.07 0.53 27.09
C VAL A 208 0.22 -0.13 28.17
N LYS A 209 0.34 0.35 29.41
CA LYS A 209 -0.54 -0.10 30.51
C LYS A 209 -1.99 0.23 30.18
N PHE A 210 -2.90 -0.64 30.57
CA PHE A 210 -4.32 -0.48 30.26
C PHE A 210 -4.87 0.86 30.74
N GLU A 211 -4.50 1.28 31.96
CA GLU A 211 -4.94 2.54 32.57
C GLU A 211 -4.54 3.73 31.71
N ASN A 212 -3.29 3.77 31.24
CA ASN A 212 -2.80 4.86 30.39
C ASN A 212 -3.54 4.91 29.05
N MET A 213 -3.83 3.76 28.44
CA MET A 213 -4.60 3.68 27.20
C MET A 213 -6.04 4.13 27.43
N TYR A 214 -6.67 3.69 28.52
CA TYR A 214 -8.03 4.04 28.88
C TYR A 214 -8.16 5.54 29.15
N ASP A 215 -7.24 6.12 29.92
CA ASP A 215 -7.20 7.56 30.20
C ASP A 215 -6.97 8.38 28.93
N GLN A 216 -6.13 7.90 28.01
CA GLN A 216 -5.95 8.53 26.70
C GLN A 216 -7.23 8.50 25.87
N LEU A 217 -7.90 7.35 25.81
CA LEU A 217 -9.14 7.16 25.04
C LEU A 217 -10.27 8.03 25.59
N THR A 218 -10.52 7.97 26.89
CA THR A 218 -11.59 8.75 27.55
C THR A 218 -11.36 10.25 27.46
N ARG A 219 -10.11 10.71 27.65
CA ARG A 219 -9.75 12.10 27.44
C ARG A 219 -9.97 12.54 25.99
N CYS A 220 -9.55 11.75 25.00
CA CYS A 220 -9.79 12.04 23.58
C CYS A 220 -11.29 12.16 23.28
N ILE A 221 -12.09 11.20 23.77
CA ILE A 221 -13.55 11.20 23.63
C ILE A 221 -14.16 12.49 24.20
N LYS A 222 -13.72 12.90 25.39
CA LYS A 222 -14.23 14.11 26.06
C LYS A 222 -13.81 15.39 25.35
N GLU A 223 -12.52 15.54 25.07
CA GLU A 223 -11.95 16.75 24.45
C GLU A 223 -12.49 16.99 23.04
N GLN A 224 -12.65 15.92 22.26
CA GLN A 224 -13.19 15.97 20.90
C GLN A 224 -14.72 15.89 20.86
N ARG A 225 -15.38 15.79 22.04
CA ARG A 225 -16.84 15.68 22.18
C ARG A 225 -17.45 14.57 21.33
N LEU A 226 -16.75 13.43 21.25
CA LEU A 226 -17.22 12.27 20.47
C LEU A 226 -18.39 11.58 21.15
N LEU A 227 -18.40 11.49 22.48
CA LEU A 227 -19.51 10.91 23.25
C LEU A 227 -19.95 11.89 24.35
N PRO A 228 -21.22 11.83 24.77
CA PRO A 228 -21.71 12.67 25.85
C PRO A 228 -20.99 12.38 27.17
N GLU A 229 -20.77 13.42 27.97
CA GLU A 229 -20.30 13.25 29.34
C GLU A 229 -21.40 12.62 30.18
N LEU A 230 -21.04 11.61 30.97
CA LEU A 230 -21.96 11.04 31.95
C LEU A 230 -22.21 12.09 33.04
N GLY A 231 -23.47 12.52 33.19
CA GLY A 231 -23.89 13.37 34.30
C GLY A 231 -23.66 12.68 35.65
N LYS A 232 -23.57 13.46 36.73
CA LYS A 232 -23.68 12.89 38.08
C LYS A 232 -25.10 12.37 38.26
N ALA A 233 -25.25 11.14 38.75
CA ALA A 233 -26.56 10.57 39.07
C ALA A 233 -27.32 11.56 39.98
N GLU A 234 -28.55 11.90 39.61
CA GLU A 234 -29.44 12.60 40.54
C GLU A 234 -29.61 11.73 41.79
N PRO A 235 -29.48 12.28 43.01
CA PRO A 235 -29.77 11.52 44.21
C PRO A 235 -31.22 11.04 44.12
N ALA A 236 -31.43 9.74 44.36
CA ALA A 236 -32.76 9.16 44.37
C ALA A 236 -33.66 10.00 45.29
N ALA A 237 -34.80 10.46 44.74
CA ALA A 237 -35.81 11.14 45.53
C ALA A 237 -36.30 10.18 46.62
N ASN A 238 -36.03 10.53 47.88
CA ASN A 238 -36.55 9.83 49.07
C ASN A 238 -38.07 9.92 49.14
#